data_AF-A0AAD5LNA2-F1
#
_entry.id   AF-A0AAD5LNA2-F1
#
_cell.length_a   1.000
_cell.length_b   1.000
_cell.length_c   1.000
_cell.angle_alpha   90.00
_cell.angle_beta   90.00
_cell.angle_gamma   90.00
#
_symmetry.space_group_name_H-M   'P 1'
#
loop_
_entity.id
_entity.type
_entity.pdbx_description
1 polymer ?
#
loop_
_entity_poly.entity_id
_entity_poly.type
_entity_poly.pdbx_seq_one_letter_code
_entity_poly.pdbx_strand_id
1 'polypeptide(L)'
;MAGNTFGKDEQGNEILWSSRGQQVMMAWERQYMHACVDALGIQRSDRVLEIGFGLAYSATRIQSYRPRSHTIIECDSAVLLQAHAFAADQPGEVTIVEGTWQRMLPVLGDFDCIFFDDYPLPENESEFPSPLKHSTRYSRWYAFLDVVLHHANGNARISGYMARPVDLHRAGCEFTMTRVAVAQTDNCNYFPHQEAIVPLVRVVDLARARASRRHAIQDRIAAARERLDMHALDEQLDEDNEQTCREPASVLPLYGTQAARNDVLLKKRLMEVEDYQAEIRSGRKYSKEELKERFGTTVLPIPVPLARGESTQQYESRFLEWLRSSNNLQLSDLRNDPNKERSLRFSFALRAGNSLPSSREDNTDTSSGSEGGVPRVVDLTEDDDRSSLRNAPGNQVSASIVQAVQSITPSELLRLHNAAPTQDRGHRGLRADDDAIERQLQFEYDDLNERVLANERVLESAAARLADVPVDDIREAVKRQDEIRELRGLVLEEKDNRNAALAMLIVYKWKNAQRELEQRISTPAATDVPQAQQRCHHNCAAIADQLKKRRQATEALRQDLERALDAATAAPTGPRATEHLEQVAQLGKRVAASEKAIRELVESLRGEFATVIHFDEQLRHLIRTLLSQAS
;
A
#
# COMPACT_ATOMS: atom_id res chain seq x y z
N MET A 1 -7.40 -16.98 11.94
CA MET A 1 -5.95 -16.98 11.69
C MET A 1 -5.27 -16.83 13.04
N ALA A 2 -4.18 -17.56 13.31
CA ALA A 2 -3.45 -17.39 14.57
C ALA A 2 -2.64 -16.09 14.46
N GLY A 3 -2.93 -15.10 15.32
CA GLY A 3 -2.14 -13.87 15.42
C GLY A 3 -0.90 -14.06 16.31
N ASN A 4 -0.34 -12.96 16.79
CA ASN A 4 0.73 -12.98 17.77
C ASN A 4 0.27 -13.66 19.07
N THR A 5 1.23 -14.18 19.83
CA THR A 5 0.95 -14.86 21.11
C THR A 5 1.88 -14.35 22.21
N PHE A 6 1.27 -14.01 23.35
CA PHE A 6 1.99 -13.63 24.56
C PHE A 6 2.56 -14.87 25.23
N GLY A 7 3.80 -14.79 25.69
CA GLY A 7 4.47 -15.89 26.37
C GLY A 7 5.51 -15.44 27.36
N LYS A 8 6.25 -16.43 27.86
CA LYS A 8 7.46 -16.23 28.64
C LYS A 8 8.63 -16.90 27.94
N ASP A 9 9.78 -16.25 27.99
CA ASP A 9 11.02 -16.83 27.50
C ASP A 9 11.59 -17.85 28.51
N GLU A 10 12.72 -18.46 28.18
CA GLU A 10 13.40 -19.47 29.01
C GLU A 10 13.81 -18.94 30.40
N GLN A 11 13.90 -17.62 30.57
CA GLN A 11 14.24 -16.94 31.81
C GLN A 11 13.00 -16.46 32.58
N GLY A 12 11.80 -16.71 32.05
CA GLY A 12 10.52 -16.30 32.64
C GLY A 12 10.12 -14.86 32.34
N ASN A 13 10.85 -14.17 31.45
CA ASN A 13 10.59 -12.80 31.03
C ASN A 13 9.53 -12.75 29.93
N GLU A 14 8.81 -11.63 29.83
CA GLU A 14 7.76 -11.42 28.84
C GLU A 14 8.32 -11.42 27.41
N ILE A 15 7.60 -12.08 26.51
CA ILE A 15 7.92 -12.15 25.08
C ILE A 15 6.64 -12.19 24.26
N LEU A 16 6.66 -11.54 23.10
CA LEU A 16 5.62 -11.61 22.09
C LEU A 16 6.15 -12.42 20.90
N TRP A 17 5.42 -13.48 20.53
CA TRP A 17 5.75 -14.35 19.41
C TRP A 17 4.83 -14.09 18.22
N SER A 18 5.38 -14.10 17.01
CA SER A 18 4.57 -14.12 15.80
C SER A 18 3.90 -15.48 15.63
N SER A 19 2.87 -15.52 14.77
CA SER A 19 2.23 -16.76 14.32
C SER A 19 3.20 -17.79 13.71
N ARG A 20 4.37 -17.34 13.25
CA ARG A 20 5.45 -18.17 12.69
C ARG A 20 6.55 -18.50 13.70
N GLY A 21 6.34 -18.16 14.98
CA GLY A 21 7.31 -18.39 16.05
C GLY A 21 8.51 -17.45 16.03
N GLN A 22 8.40 -16.28 15.37
CA GLN A 22 9.45 -15.27 15.40
C GLN A 22 9.32 -14.41 16.66
N GLN A 23 10.45 -13.95 17.20
CA GLN A 23 10.46 -13.01 18.32
C GLN A 23 10.04 -11.63 17.78
N VAL A 24 8.87 -11.15 18.21
CA VAL A 24 8.32 -9.84 17.80
C VAL A 24 8.79 -8.74 18.75
N MET A 25 8.71 -9.00 20.06
CA MET A 25 9.14 -8.06 21.10
C MET A 25 9.57 -8.82 22.37
N MET A 26 10.59 -8.32 23.06
CA MET A 26 11.13 -8.94 24.29
C MET A 26 11.27 -7.95 25.46
N ALA A 27 11.26 -8.47 26.70
CA ALA A 27 11.36 -7.68 27.92
C ALA A 27 12.62 -6.80 28.03
N TRP A 28 13.75 -7.22 27.44
CA TRP A 28 15.00 -6.45 27.47
C TRP A 28 14.87 -5.07 26.80
N GLU A 29 13.94 -4.93 25.85
CA GLU A 29 13.70 -3.70 25.09
C GLU A 29 13.06 -2.59 25.95
N ARG A 30 12.49 -2.91 27.11
CA ARG A 30 11.72 -1.97 27.93
C ARG A 30 12.47 -0.67 28.22
N GLN A 31 13.72 -0.76 28.67
CA GLN A 31 14.53 0.43 28.98
C GLN A 31 14.86 1.23 27.73
N TYR A 32 15.08 0.55 26.61
CA TYR A 32 15.32 1.18 25.32
C TYR A 32 14.06 1.90 24.80
N MET A 33 12.89 1.28 24.87
CA MET A 33 11.61 1.90 24.54
C MET A 33 11.35 3.14 25.39
N HIS A 34 11.67 3.09 26.68
CA HIS A 34 11.58 4.27 27.54
C HIS A 34 12.50 5.39 27.07
N ALA A 35 13.75 5.10 26.69
CA ALA A 35 14.67 6.11 26.18
C ALA A 35 14.17 6.78 24.89
N CYS A 36 13.57 6.01 23.97
CA CYS A 36 12.95 6.56 22.77
C CYS A 36 11.72 7.43 23.09
N VAL A 37 10.85 7.00 24.01
CA VAL A 37 9.71 7.83 24.46
C VAL A 37 10.18 9.09 25.18
N ASP A 38 11.23 9.01 25.99
CA ASP A 38 11.76 10.16 26.74
C ASP A 38 12.33 11.23 25.80
N ALA A 39 12.94 10.82 24.69
CA ALA A 39 13.43 11.75 23.66
C ALA A 39 12.31 12.58 23.01
N LEU A 40 11.06 12.11 23.03
CA LEU A 40 9.91 12.89 22.54
C LEU A 40 9.59 14.10 23.43
N GLY A 41 10.05 14.14 24.68
CA GLY A 41 9.80 15.27 25.58
C GLY A 41 8.30 15.59 25.74
N ILE A 42 7.47 14.55 25.91
CA ILE A 42 6.00 14.64 25.93
C ILE A 42 5.52 15.59 27.03
N GLN A 43 4.65 16.52 26.64
CA GLN A 43 3.97 17.47 27.52
C GLN A 43 2.50 17.09 27.72
N ARG A 44 1.88 17.59 28.79
CA ARG A 44 0.46 17.33 29.10
C ARG A 44 -0.51 17.86 28.04
N SER A 45 -0.08 18.82 27.22
CA SER A 45 -0.87 19.37 26.12
C SER A 45 -0.78 18.57 24.83
N ASP A 46 0.20 17.66 24.73
CA ASP A 46 0.52 16.97 23.49
C ASP A 46 -0.52 15.90 23.17
N ARG A 47 -0.88 15.80 21.90
CA ARG A 47 -1.56 14.65 21.31
C ARG A 47 -0.51 13.67 20.83
N VAL A 48 -0.52 12.45 21.35
CA VAL A 48 0.48 11.43 21.07
C VAL A 48 -0.10 10.35 20.17
N LEU A 49 0.59 10.05 19.07
CA LEU A 49 0.32 8.88 18.23
C LEU A 49 1.38 7.80 18.49
N GLU A 50 0.96 6.57 18.71
CA GLU A 50 1.80 5.40 18.82
C GLU A 50 1.42 4.37 17.75
N ILE A 51 2.42 3.86 17.04
CA ILE A 51 2.28 2.80 16.04
C ILE A 51 2.89 1.53 16.59
N GLY A 52 2.04 0.52 16.82
CA GLY A 52 2.40 -0.75 17.45
C GLY A 52 2.27 -0.70 18.97
N PHE A 53 1.41 -1.55 19.54
CA PHE A 53 1.22 -1.61 21.00
C PHE A 53 2.19 -2.60 21.67
N GLY A 54 2.41 -3.75 21.02
CA GLY A 54 3.33 -4.79 21.49
C GLY A 54 3.06 -5.24 22.93
N LEU A 55 4.08 -5.13 23.79
CA LEU A 55 4.02 -5.44 25.23
C LEU A 55 3.71 -4.21 26.11
N ALA A 56 3.21 -3.12 25.53
CA ALA A 56 2.82 -1.88 26.24
C ALA A 56 3.95 -1.11 26.94
N TYR A 57 5.23 -1.36 26.63
CA TYR A 57 6.36 -0.67 27.28
C TYR A 57 6.42 0.83 26.93
N SER A 58 6.34 1.15 25.64
CA SER A 58 6.20 2.52 25.14
C SER A 58 4.88 3.15 25.62
N ALA A 59 3.76 2.45 25.46
CA ALA A 59 2.44 2.93 25.88
C ALA A 59 2.38 3.32 27.36
N THR A 60 2.89 2.45 28.25
CA THR A 60 2.96 2.72 29.69
C THR A 60 3.83 3.94 29.99
N ARG A 61 4.98 4.07 29.30
CA ARG A 61 5.86 5.22 29.46
C ARG A 61 5.21 6.51 28.97
N ILE A 62 4.52 6.49 27.83
CA ILE A 62 3.76 7.63 27.30
C ILE A 62 2.70 8.09 28.32
N GLN A 63 1.91 7.16 28.86
CA GLN A 63 0.87 7.48 29.84
C GLN A 63 1.42 8.05 31.15
N SER A 64 2.67 7.73 31.52
CA SER A 64 3.31 8.33 32.70
C SER A 64 3.46 9.86 32.59
N TYR A 65 3.54 10.41 31.37
CA TYR A 65 3.60 11.85 31.10
C TYR A 65 2.20 12.52 31.14
N ARG A 66 1.13 11.72 31.10
CA ARG A 66 -0.27 12.16 31.06
C ARG A 66 -0.51 13.17 29.91
N PRO A 67 -0.30 12.74 28.66
CA PRO A 67 -0.58 13.57 27.48
C PRO A 67 -2.06 13.97 27.42
N ARG A 68 -2.39 14.90 26.53
CA ARG A 68 -3.78 15.31 26.31
C ARG A 68 -4.62 14.16 25.79
N SER A 69 -4.08 13.44 24.80
CA SER A 69 -4.67 12.22 24.25
C SER A 69 -3.56 11.28 23.76
N HIS A 70 -3.85 9.99 23.74
CA HIS A 70 -2.94 8.95 23.28
C HIS A 70 -3.67 8.00 22.34
N THR A 71 -3.35 8.11 21.06
CA THR A 71 -3.91 7.26 20.00
C THR A 71 -2.92 6.15 19.68
N ILE A 72 -3.36 4.90 19.75
CA ILE A 72 -2.54 3.72 19.48
C ILE A 72 -3.11 2.98 18.27
N ILE A 73 -2.32 2.79 17.22
CA ILE A 73 -2.68 1.95 16.08
C ILE A 73 -2.10 0.55 16.25
N GLU A 74 -2.96 -0.47 16.24
CA GLU A 74 -2.58 -1.88 16.37
C GLU A 74 -3.43 -2.75 15.43
N CYS A 75 -2.82 -3.77 14.82
CA CYS A 75 -3.45 -4.62 13.81
C CYS A 75 -3.56 -6.09 14.21
N ASP A 76 -2.79 -6.56 15.19
CA ASP A 76 -2.86 -7.94 15.64
C ASP A 76 -4.01 -8.17 16.62
N SER A 77 -4.86 -9.15 16.31
CA SER A 77 -6.06 -9.46 17.10
C SER A 77 -5.79 -9.82 18.57
N ALA A 78 -4.68 -10.49 18.88
CA ALA A 78 -4.37 -10.88 20.26
C ALA A 78 -3.83 -9.67 21.04
N VAL A 79 -2.99 -8.86 20.39
CA VAL A 79 -2.46 -7.62 20.97
C VAL A 79 -3.57 -6.59 21.18
N LEU A 80 -4.55 -6.49 20.26
CA LEU A 80 -5.72 -5.62 20.38
C LEU A 80 -6.53 -5.87 21.66
N LEU A 81 -6.69 -7.13 22.08
CA LEU A 81 -7.38 -7.45 23.33
C LEU A 81 -6.66 -6.84 24.55
N GLN A 82 -5.32 -6.87 24.56
CA GLN A 82 -4.52 -6.26 25.63
C GLN A 82 -4.52 -4.74 25.53
N ALA A 83 -4.49 -4.18 24.31
CA ALA A 83 -4.53 -2.73 24.10
C ALA A 83 -5.86 -2.12 24.60
N HIS A 84 -6.99 -2.78 24.33
CA HIS A 84 -8.30 -2.36 24.86
C HIS A 84 -8.39 -2.47 26.38
N ALA A 85 -7.88 -3.55 26.97
CA ALA A 85 -7.81 -3.69 28.43
C ALA A 85 -6.94 -2.59 29.06
N PHE A 86 -5.77 -2.31 28.46
CA PHE A 86 -4.90 -1.23 28.87
C PHE A 86 -5.61 0.12 28.81
N ALA A 87 -6.26 0.45 27.69
CA ALA A 87 -6.98 1.71 27.51
C ALA A 87 -8.09 1.91 28.55
N ALA A 88 -8.83 0.85 28.89
CA ALA A 88 -9.89 0.90 29.90
C ALA A 88 -9.36 1.19 31.32
N ASP A 89 -8.13 0.78 31.63
CA ASP A 89 -7.50 0.98 32.94
C ASP A 89 -6.75 2.31 33.05
N GLN A 90 -6.54 3.06 31.95
CA GLN A 90 -5.84 4.33 32.00
C GLN A 90 -6.72 5.49 32.49
N PRO A 91 -6.17 6.43 33.29
CA PRO A 91 -6.91 7.60 33.75
C PRO A 91 -7.06 8.70 32.67
N GLY A 92 -6.31 8.60 31.57
CA GLY A 92 -6.31 9.56 30.46
C GLY A 92 -7.05 9.04 29.22
N GLU A 93 -7.24 9.92 28.23
CA GLU A 93 -7.88 9.55 26.96
C GLU A 93 -6.95 8.68 26.11
N VAL A 94 -7.21 7.37 26.09
CA VAL A 94 -6.53 6.39 25.24
C VAL A 94 -7.49 5.88 24.17
N THR A 95 -7.13 6.06 22.90
CA THR A 95 -7.93 5.61 21.76
C THR A 95 -7.20 4.50 21.01
N ILE A 96 -7.80 3.30 20.96
CA ILE A 96 -7.28 2.19 20.16
C ILE A 96 -7.88 2.26 18.75
N VAL A 97 -7.02 2.25 17.75
CA VAL A 97 -7.37 2.25 16.33
C VAL A 97 -6.96 0.91 15.72
N GLU A 98 -7.95 0.09 15.38
CA GLU A 98 -7.73 -1.30 14.94
C GLU A 98 -7.41 -1.39 13.44
N GLY A 99 -6.16 -1.63 13.08
CA GLY A 99 -5.78 -1.80 11.68
C GLY A 99 -4.32 -1.50 11.45
N THR A 100 -3.87 -1.67 10.21
CA THR A 100 -2.50 -1.33 9.84
C THR A 100 -2.35 0.19 9.75
N TRP A 101 -1.21 0.73 10.19
CA TRP A 101 -0.99 2.17 10.18
C TRP A 101 -1.11 2.80 8.78
N GLN A 102 -0.75 2.06 7.72
CA GLN A 102 -0.86 2.52 6.33
C GLN A 102 -2.30 2.88 5.98
N ARG A 103 -3.25 2.07 6.45
CA ARG A 103 -4.69 2.23 6.18
C ARG A 103 -5.32 3.24 7.11
N MET A 104 -4.88 3.28 8.36
CA MET A 104 -5.54 4.06 9.39
C MET A 104 -5.05 5.50 9.47
N LEU A 105 -3.77 5.78 9.22
CA LEU A 105 -3.22 7.14 9.27
C LEU A 105 -4.04 8.17 8.47
N PRO A 106 -4.44 7.91 7.20
CA PRO A 106 -5.18 8.88 6.38
C PRO A 106 -6.48 9.42 7.00
N VAL A 107 -7.07 8.71 7.98
CA VAL A 107 -8.30 9.13 8.66
C VAL A 107 -8.07 9.65 10.08
N LEU A 108 -6.82 9.76 10.52
CA LEU A 108 -6.48 10.35 11.82
C LEU A 108 -6.12 11.82 11.71
N GLY A 109 -6.29 12.54 12.82
CA GLY A 109 -5.87 13.93 12.95
C GLY A 109 -4.35 14.15 12.99
N ASP A 110 -3.97 15.31 13.51
CA ASP A 110 -2.58 15.76 13.65
C ASP A 110 -2.07 15.57 15.07
N PHE A 111 -0.79 15.23 15.20
CA PHE A 111 -0.14 14.85 16.46
C PHE A 111 1.09 15.71 16.75
N ASP A 112 1.34 15.91 18.05
CA ASP A 112 2.44 16.70 18.57
C ASP A 112 3.67 15.83 18.87
N CYS A 113 3.43 14.58 19.28
CA CYS A 113 4.47 13.55 19.44
C CYS A 113 4.04 12.26 18.75
N ILE A 114 4.99 11.58 18.10
CA ILE A 114 4.71 10.36 17.35
C ILE A 114 5.78 9.31 17.67
N PHE A 115 5.33 8.12 18.09
CA PHE A 115 6.17 6.98 18.40
C PHE A 115 5.96 5.84 17.39
N PHE A 116 7.04 5.34 16.81
CA PHE A 116 6.99 4.30 15.77
C PHE A 116 7.76 3.04 16.19
N ASP A 117 7.03 1.96 16.43
CA ASP A 117 7.59 0.65 16.73
C ASP A 117 6.75 -0.44 16.06
N ASP A 118 6.92 -0.59 14.75
CA ASP A 118 6.13 -1.53 13.97
C ASP A 118 6.83 -2.87 13.73
N TYR A 119 6.00 -3.89 13.51
CA TYR A 119 6.47 -5.20 13.07
C TYR A 119 5.64 -5.67 11.87
N PRO A 120 6.27 -6.11 10.76
CA PRO A 120 5.51 -6.68 9.64
C PRO A 120 4.90 -8.01 10.07
N LEU A 121 3.57 -8.06 10.21
CA LEU A 121 2.89 -9.32 10.50
C LEU A 121 3.07 -10.29 9.32
N PRO A 122 3.45 -11.56 9.55
CA PRO A 122 3.68 -12.51 8.48
C PRO A 122 2.48 -12.76 7.56
N GLU A 123 1.26 -12.62 8.07
CA GLU A 123 -0.01 -12.72 7.32
C GLU A 123 -0.17 -11.56 6.32
N ASN A 124 0.47 -10.43 6.61
CA ASN A 124 0.47 -9.24 5.77
C ASN A 124 1.70 -9.19 4.84
N GLU A 125 2.62 -10.15 4.97
CA GLU A 125 3.71 -10.34 4.04
C GLU A 125 3.27 -11.22 2.86
N SER A 126 3.45 -10.73 1.62
CA SER A 126 3.27 -11.53 0.41
C SER A 126 3.93 -12.92 0.52
N GLU A 127 3.16 -13.98 0.24
CA GLU A 127 3.59 -15.39 0.19
C GLU A 127 4.75 -15.66 -0.79
N PHE A 128 5.03 -14.70 -1.68
CA PHE A 128 6.18 -14.73 -2.58
C PHE A 128 7.29 -13.83 -2.03
N PRO A 129 8.42 -14.37 -1.54
CA PRO A 129 9.56 -13.55 -1.17
C PRO A 129 10.10 -12.88 -2.43
N SER A 130 9.96 -11.55 -2.51
CA SER A 130 10.66 -10.78 -3.53
C SER A 130 12.17 -10.94 -3.31
N PRO A 131 12.97 -11.22 -4.36
CA PRO A 131 14.44 -11.18 -4.26
C PRO A 131 14.95 -9.78 -3.83
N LEU A 132 14.12 -8.73 -3.92
CA LEU A 132 14.42 -7.39 -3.39
C LEU A 132 14.30 -7.29 -1.86
N LYS A 133 13.70 -8.26 -1.14
CA LYS A 133 13.63 -8.25 0.33
C LYS A 133 15.02 -8.34 1.00
N HIS A 134 16.05 -8.76 0.26
CA HIS A 134 17.45 -8.79 0.72
C HIS A 134 18.25 -7.56 0.30
N SER A 135 17.63 -6.55 -0.33
CA SER A 135 18.26 -5.23 -0.38
C SER A 135 18.23 -4.64 1.03
N THR A 136 19.33 -4.83 1.75
CA THR A 136 19.65 -4.30 3.08
C THR A 136 19.54 -2.76 3.20
N ARG A 137 19.00 -2.07 2.19
CA ARG A 137 18.98 -0.61 2.03
C ARG A 137 17.64 0.09 2.25
N TYR A 138 16.49 -0.59 2.26
CA TYR A 138 15.18 0.07 2.42
C TYR A 138 14.58 -0.16 3.82
N SER A 139 14.55 0.90 4.64
CA SER A 139 13.99 0.86 6.00
C SER A 139 12.50 1.22 6.00
N ARG A 140 11.69 0.57 6.85
CA ARG A 140 10.27 0.94 7.06
C ARG A 140 10.10 2.37 7.55
N TRP A 141 11.13 2.92 8.21
CA TRP A 141 11.22 4.33 8.57
C TRP A 141 11.03 5.28 7.39
N TYR A 142 11.48 4.93 6.18
CA TYR A 142 11.29 5.78 5.00
C TYR A 142 9.82 5.87 4.62
N ALA A 143 9.17 4.72 4.46
CA ALA A 143 7.74 4.66 4.17
C ALA A 143 6.93 5.34 5.27
N PHE A 144 7.27 5.10 6.54
CA PHE A 144 6.59 5.71 7.68
C PHE A 144 6.72 7.24 7.71
N LEU A 145 7.94 7.79 7.62
CA LEU A 145 8.14 9.24 7.67
C LEU A 145 7.43 9.96 6.53
N ASP A 146 7.47 9.38 5.32
CA ASP A 146 6.83 9.98 4.15
C ASP A 146 5.31 10.11 4.34
N VAL A 147 4.68 9.20 5.08
CA VAL A 147 3.24 9.24 5.41
C VAL A 147 2.97 10.14 6.61
N VAL A 148 3.70 9.95 7.71
CA VAL A 148 3.32 10.49 9.01
C VAL A 148 3.53 12.00 9.14
N LEU A 149 4.42 12.59 8.34
CA LEU A 149 4.65 14.05 8.33
C LEU A 149 3.39 14.86 7.93
N HIS A 150 2.44 14.22 7.23
CA HIS A 150 1.12 14.82 6.95
C HIS A 150 0.23 14.93 8.18
N HIS A 151 0.48 14.09 9.18
CA HIS A 151 -0.25 14.03 10.45
C HIS A 151 0.57 14.66 11.59
N ALA A 152 1.62 15.41 11.28
CA ALA A 152 2.43 16.13 12.25
C ALA A 152 1.92 17.57 12.40
N ASN A 153 1.93 18.12 13.62
CA ASN A 153 1.81 19.56 13.85
C ASN A 153 3.14 20.29 13.66
N GLY A 154 3.10 21.63 13.69
CA GLY A 154 4.32 22.44 13.79
C GLY A 154 5.08 22.10 15.08
N ASN A 155 6.40 21.91 14.98
CA ASN A 155 7.26 21.44 16.06
C ASN A 155 6.99 20.01 16.57
N ALA A 156 6.29 19.18 15.78
CA ALA A 156 6.09 17.78 16.12
C ALA A 156 7.42 17.04 16.29
N ARG A 157 7.43 16.07 17.19
CA ARG A 157 8.60 15.26 17.55
C ARG A 157 8.30 13.79 17.25
N ILE A 158 9.19 13.13 16.52
CA ILE A 158 9.01 11.75 16.07
C ILE A 158 10.20 10.91 16.55
N SER A 159 9.92 9.81 17.22
CA SER A 159 10.90 8.83 17.73
C SER A 159 10.34 7.42 17.60
N GLY A 160 11.13 6.41 17.94
CA GLY A 160 10.72 5.02 17.78
C GLY A 160 11.86 4.02 17.84
N TYR A 161 11.52 2.75 17.62
CA TYR A 161 12.48 1.66 17.56
C TYR A 161 13.40 1.79 16.34
N MET A 162 14.70 1.68 16.57
CA MET A 162 15.75 1.75 15.55
C MET A 162 16.99 0.97 15.97
N ALA A 163 17.13 -0.23 15.41
CA ALA A 163 18.30 -1.08 15.65
C ALA A 163 19.60 -0.56 15.00
N ARG A 164 19.49 0.19 13.88
CA ARG A 164 20.64 0.70 13.12
C ARG A 164 20.34 2.09 12.54
N PRO A 165 21.37 2.93 12.37
CA PRO A 165 21.17 4.25 11.76
C PRO A 165 20.68 4.12 10.31
N VAL A 166 19.74 4.97 9.95
CA VAL A 166 19.15 5.11 8.61
C VAL A 166 19.00 6.61 8.28
N ASP A 167 18.96 6.99 7.01
CA ASP A 167 18.87 8.41 6.66
C ASP A 167 17.44 8.95 6.85
N LEU A 168 17.24 9.70 7.93
CA LEU A 168 15.94 10.31 8.25
C LEU A 168 15.77 11.72 7.64
N HIS A 169 16.69 12.17 6.79
CA HIS A 169 16.63 13.52 6.23
C HIS A 169 15.35 13.71 5.41
N ARG A 170 14.57 14.74 5.77
CA ARG A 170 13.37 15.18 5.04
C ARG A 170 13.32 16.69 5.01
N ALA A 171 12.78 17.24 3.93
CA ALA A 171 12.64 18.67 3.78
C ALA A 171 11.77 19.25 4.91
N GLY A 172 12.22 20.32 5.57
CA GLY A 172 11.49 20.92 6.70
C GLY A 172 11.60 20.13 8.02
N CYS A 173 12.49 19.13 8.10
CA CYS A 173 12.76 18.37 9.32
C CYS A 173 14.24 18.48 9.73
N GLU A 174 14.48 18.50 11.04
CA GLU A 174 15.79 18.29 11.66
C GLU A 174 15.79 16.92 12.32
N PHE A 175 16.94 16.24 12.43
CA PHE A 175 17.00 14.98 13.15
C PHE A 175 18.30 14.81 13.94
N THR A 176 18.22 14.01 15.00
CA THR A 176 19.35 13.59 15.83
C THR A 176 19.27 12.08 16.06
N MET A 177 20.43 11.45 16.30
CA MET A 177 20.55 10.04 16.62
C MET A 177 21.47 9.86 17.81
N THR A 178 20.94 9.33 18.91
CA THR A 178 21.72 9.08 20.13
C THR A 178 21.92 7.58 20.31
N ARG A 179 23.16 7.14 20.53
CA ARG A 179 23.45 5.74 20.84
C ARG A 179 23.17 5.46 22.32
N VAL A 180 22.51 4.35 22.61
CA VAL A 180 22.23 3.89 23.97
C VAL A 180 22.62 2.43 24.12
N ALA A 181 23.28 2.09 25.23
CA ALA A 181 23.61 0.71 25.53
C ALA A 181 22.34 -0.09 25.82
N VAL A 182 22.29 -1.33 25.33
CA VAL A 182 21.17 -2.25 25.54
C VAL A 182 21.67 -3.57 26.11
N ALA A 183 20.91 -4.15 27.03
CA ALA A 183 21.24 -5.40 27.71
C ALA A 183 20.37 -6.53 27.14
N GLN A 184 20.67 -7.00 25.94
CA GLN A 184 20.02 -8.19 25.39
C GLN A 184 20.29 -9.43 26.23
N THR A 185 19.34 -10.35 26.17
CA THR A 185 19.46 -11.69 26.71
C THR A 185 20.06 -12.64 25.66
N ASP A 186 20.77 -13.68 26.10
CA ASP A 186 21.45 -14.65 25.22
C ASP A 186 20.50 -15.37 24.23
N ASN A 187 19.21 -15.39 24.53
CA ASN A 187 18.16 -15.98 23.71
C ASN A 187 17.54 -15.02 22.67
N CYS A 188 18.02 -13.78 22.57
CA CYS A 188 17.59 -12.84 21.52
C CYS A 188 18.24 -13.22 20.17
N ASN A 189 17.42 -13.41 19.13
CA ASN A 189 17.90 -13.88 17.82
C ASN A 189 17.82 -12.86 16.67
N TYR A 190 17.30 -11.66 16.94
CA TYR A 190 17.06 -10.62 15.91
C TYR A 190 17.86 -9.33 16.13
N PHE A 191 18.37 -9.09 17.34
CA PHE A 191 19.20 -7.93 17.65
C PHE A 191 20.61 -8.40 17.99
N PRO A 192 21.63 -8.11 17.16
CA PRO A 192 23.00 -8.59 17.40
C PRO A 192 23.94 -7.51 17.99
N HIS A 193 23.44 -6.32 18.33
CA HIS A 193 24.26 -5.17 18.71
C HIS A 193 24.22 -4.86 20.21
N GLN A 194 25.30 -4.34 20.78
CA GLN A 194 25.33 -3.90 22.20
C GLN A 194 24.73 -2.51 22.43
N GLU A 195 24.49 -1.77 21.35
CA GLU A 195 23.90 -0.43 21.37
C GLU A 195 22.71 -0.37 20.41
N ALA A 196 21.69 0.39 20.78
CA ALA A 196 20.58 0.79 19.93
C ALA A 196 20.64 2.29 19.64
N ILE A 197 19.83 2.75 18.69
CA ILE A 197 19.73 4.16 18.32
C ILE A 197 18.41 4.73 18.85
N VAL A 198 18.48 5.87 19.52
CA VAL A 198 17.32 6.71 19.83
C VAL A 198 17.24 7.79 18.74
N PRO A 199 16.37 7.65 17.73
CA PRO A 199 16.14 8.67 16.72
C PRO A 199 15.22 9.76 17.28
N LEU A 200 15.47 11.01 16.92
CA LEU A 200 14.53 12.10 17.16
C LEU A 200 14.48 13.00 15.93
N VAL A 201 13.34 13.03 15.27
CA VAL A 201 13.03 13.96 14.16
C VAL A 201 12.14 15.08 14.69
N ARG A 202 12.46 16.32 14.34
CA ARG A 202 11.69 17.53 14.68
C ARG A 202 11.21 18.21 13.41
N VAL A 203 9.90 18.48 13.33
CA VAL A 203 9.32 19.25 12.22
C VAL A 203 9.53 20.74 12.46
N VAL A 204 10.42 21.36 11.70
CA VAL A 204 10.78 22.79 11.82
C VAL A 204 10.07 23.67 10.79
N ASP A 205 9.69 23.10 9.64
CA ASP A 205 8.88 23.76 8.61
C ASP A 205 7.79 22.80 8.12
N LEU A 206 6.58 22.99 8.65
CA LEU A 206 5.45 22.10 8.39
C LEU A 206 5.01 22.10 6.92
N ALA A 207 5.01 23.28 6.28
CA ALA A 207 4.56 23.40 4.89
C ALA A 207 5.50 22.61 3.97
N ARG A 208 6.81 22.73 4.21
CA ARG A 208 7.82 22.01 3.46
C ARG A 208 7.82 20.51 3.77
N ALA A 209 7.61 20.12 5.02
CA ALA A 209 7.49 18.71 5.42
C ALA A 209 6.30 18.00 4.74
N ARG A 210 5.13 18.66 4.68
CA ARG A 210 3.92 18.12 4.04
C ARG A 210 3.96 18.14 2.51
N ALA A 211 4.86 18.88 1.87
CA ALA A 211 4.97 18.89 0.41
C ALA A 211 5.61 17.61 -0.15
N SER A 212 6.27 16.81 0.69
CA SER A 212 7.18 15.74 0.27
C SER A 212 6.52 14.46 -0.29
N ARG A 213 5.23 14.18 0.01
CA ARG A 213 4.61 12.86 -0.31
C ARG A 213 3.80 12.81 -1.60
N ARG A 214 2.99 13.84 -1.91
CA ARG A 214 2.08 13.79 -3.08
C ARG A 214 2.84 13.52 -4.38
N HIS A 215 4.01 14.13 -4.52
CA HIS A 215 4.89 13.90 -5.66
C HIS A 215 5.52 12.50 -5.62
N ALA A 216 5.98 12.01 -4.46
CA ALA A 216 6.72 10.74 -4.37
C ALA A 216 5.94 9.49 -4.80
N ILE A 217 4.66 9.33 -4.42
CA ILE A 217 3.85 8.17 -4.86
C ILE A 217 3.50 8.31 -6.35
N GLN A 218 3.11 9.50 -6.78
CA GLN A 218 2.75 9.77 -8.18
C GLN A 218 3.94 9.60 -9.11
N ASP A 219 5.13 10.05 -8.72
CA ASP A 219 6.38 9.89 -9.46
C ASP A 219 6.77 8.41 -9.56
N ARG A 220 6.59 7.63 -8.49
CA ARG A 220 6.84 6.18 -8.51
C ARG A 220 5.85 5.44 -9.40
N ILE A 221 4.58 5.82 -9.37
CA ILE A 221 3.56 5.29 -10.26
C ILE A 221 3.87 5.67 -11.71
N ALA A 222 4.23 6.92 -11.98
CA ALA A 222 4.60 7.41 -13.30
C ALA A 222 5.80 6.64 -13.84
N ALA A 223 6.87 6.49 -13.04
CA ALA A 223 8.05 5.72 -13.42
C ALA A 223 7.74 4.22 -13.65
N ALA A 224 6.87 3.63 -12.82
CA ALA A 224 6.44 2.24 -13.02
C ALA A 224 5.59 2.08 -14.30
N ARG A 225 4.72 3.04 -14.61
CA ARG A 225 3.93 3.08 -15.86
C ARG A 225 4.82 3.25 -17.07
N GLU A 226 5.78 4.17 -17.02
CA GLU A 226 6.73 4.41 -18.11
C GLU A 226 7.54 3.14 -18.44
N ARG A 227 7.99 2.38 -17.42
CA ARG A 227 8.62 1.08 -17.63
C ARG A 227 7.70 0.10 -18.37
N LEU A 228 6.43 0.01 -17.97
CA LEU A 228 5.45 -0.89 -18.59
C LEU A 228 5.00 -0.46 -20.00
N ASP A 229 5.04 0.84 -20.31
CA ASP A 229 4.70 1.40 -21.62
C ASP A 229 5.88 1.35 -22.60
N MET A 230 7.12 1.55 -22.15
CA MET A 230 8.32 1.34 -22.97
C MET A 230 8.37 -0.09 -23.52
N HIS A 231 7.96 -1.07 -22.73
CA HIS A 231 7.83 -2.46 -23.16
C HIS A 231 6.74 -2.68 -24.23
N ALA A 232 5.69 -1.86 -24.25
CA ALA A 232 4.63 -1.96 -25.26
C ALA A 232 5.06 -1.36 -26.61
N LEU A 233 5.91 -0.32 -26.58
CA LEU A 233 6.45 0.32 -27.78
C LEU A 233 7.52 -0.56 -28.47
N ASP A 234 8.36 -1.25 -27.70
CA ASP A 234 9.33 -2.21 -28.25
C ASP A 234 8.64 -3.38 -28.96
N GLU A 235 7.52 -3.89 -28.42
CA GLU A 235 6.71 -4.94 -29.06
C GLU A 235 6.06 -4.49 -30.38
N GLN A 236 5.52 -3.26 -30.43
CA GLN A 236 4.95 -2.71 -31.67
C GLN A 236 6.01 -2.50 -32.76
N LEU A 237 7.23 -2.11 -32.37
CA LEU A 237 8.34 -2.00 -33.31
C LEU A 237 8.80 -3.36 -33.85
N ASP A 238 8.81 -4.40 -33.02
CA ASP A 238 9.14 -5.77 -33.44
C ASP A 238 8.03 -6.37 -34.35
N GLU A 239 6.76 -6.12 -34.06
CA GLU A 239 5.63 -6.54 -34.91
C GLU A 239 5.61 -5.82 -36.27
N ASP A 240 5.83 -4.49 -36.28
CA ASP A 240 5.88 -3.71 -37.52
C ASP A 240 7.09 -4.11 -38.40
N ASN A 241 8.22 -4.49 -37.77
CA ASN A 241 9.42 -4.93 -38.47
C ASN A 241 9.28 -6.38 -39.02
N GLU A 242 8.58 -7.28 -38.30
CA GLU A 242 8.21 -8.61 -38.80
C GLU A 242 7.19 -8.54 -39.96
N GLN A 243 6.23 -7.60 -39.91
CA GLN A 243 5.18 -7.46 -40.93
C GLN A 243 5.74 -6.98 -42.29
N THR A 244 6.85 -6.22 -42.30
CA THR A 244 7.52 -5.80 -43.54
C THR A 244 8.33 -6.90 -44.25
N CYS A 245 8.51 -8.08 -43.66
CA CYS A 245 9.44 -9.10 -44.16
C CYS A 245 8.83 -10.46 -44.55
N ARG A 246 7.53 -10.59 -44.83
CA ARG A 246 6.96 -11.89 -45.27
C ARG A 246 6.16 -11.84 -46.58
N GLU A 247 6.77 -12.38 -47.65
CA GLU A 247 6.04 -12.98 -48.77
C GLU A 247 5.33 -14.28 -48.31
N PRO A 248 4.24 -14.71 -48.99
CA PRO A 248 3.33 -15.72 -48.45
C PRO A 248 3.90 -17.14 -48.61
N ALA A 249 4.46 -17.67 -47.53
CA ALA A 249 4.81 -19.10 -47.43
C ALA A 249 3.65 -19.90 -46.83
N SER A 250 3.36 -21.02 -47.47
CA SER A 250 2.27 -21.96 -47.23
C SER A 250 2.07 -22.40 -45.77
N VAL A 251 0.81 -22.39 -45.34
CA VAL A 251 0.32 -22.92 -44.06
C VAL A 251 0.58 -24.42 -43.94
N LEU A 252 1.30 -24.84 -42.90
CA LEU A 252 1.18 -26.19 -42.31
C LEU A 252 0.93 -26.04 -40.80
N PRO A 253 -0.02 -26.79 -40.21
CA PRO A 253 -0.38 -26.63 -38.81
C PRO A 253 0.53 -27.47 -37.90
N LEU A 254 1.19 -26.82 -36.93
CA LEU A 254 1.81 -27.50 -35.79
C LEU A 254 1.21 -26.95 -34.48
N TYR A 255 -0.05 -27.30 -34.22
CA TYR A 255 -0.62 -27.17 -32.87
C TYR A 255 -0.29 -28.43 -32.07
N GLY A 256 0.70 -28.34 -31.16
CA GLY A 256 0.89 -29.33 -30.11
C GLY A 256 -0.24 -29.23 -29.08
N THR A 257 -0.81 -30.36 -28.67
CA THR A 257 -1.92 -30.41 -27.69
C THR A 257 -1.49 -29.89 -26.32
N GLN A 258 -2.41 -29.31 -25.53
CA GLN A 258 -2.15 -28.84 -24.16
C GLN A 258 -1.49 -29.92 -23.27
N ALA A 259 -1.82 -31.19 -23.52
CA ALA A 259 -1.21 -32.33 -22.85
C ALA A 259 0.30 -32.46 -23.15
N ALA A 260 0.73 -32.26 -24.40
CA ALA A 260 2.14 -32.29 -24.79
C ALA A 260 2.92 -31.10 -24.18
N ARG A 261 2.29 -29.93 -24.03
CA ARG A 261 2.88 -28.77 -23.34
C ARG A 261 3.07 -29.03 -21.84
N ASN A 262 2.07 -29.64 -21.18
CA ASN A 262 2.16 -29.97 -19.76
C ASN A 262 3.24 -31.03 -19.49
N ASP A 263 3.40 -32.01 -20.39
CA ASP A 263 4.41 -33.07 -20.26
C ASP A 263 5.85 -32.53 -20.34
N VAL A 264 6.07 -31.50 -21.17
CA VAL A 264 7.36 -30.78 -21.25
C VAL A 264 7.62 -29.95 -19.99
N LEU A 265 6.60 -29.26 -19.46
CA LEU A 265 6.75 -28.39 -18.28
C LEU A 265 6.95 -29.17 -16.98
N LEU A 266 6.29 -30.32 -16.81
CA LEU A 266 6.37 -31.12 -15.59
C LEU A 266 7.41 -32.23 -15.67
N LYS A 267 8.23 -32.26 -16.74
CA LYS A 267 9.31 -33.22 -16.89
C LYS A 267 10.27 -33.13 -15.71
N LYS A 268 10.48 -34.27 -15.04
CA LYS A 268 11.37 -34.40 -13.86
C LYS A 268 12.73 -34.98 -14.30
N ARG A 269 13.80 -34.58 -13.62
CA ARG A 269 15.13 -35.21 -13.72
C ARG A 269 15.56 -35.70 -12.35
N LEU A 270 15.92 -36.97 -12.28
CA LEU A 270 16.43 -37.60 -11.06
C LEU A 270 17.91 -37.27 -10.92
N MET A 271 18.32 -36.96 -9.69
CA MET A 271 19.71 -36.66 -9.35
C MET A 271 19.93 -36.95 -7.87
N GLU A 272 21.19 -37.23 -7.50
CA GLU A 272 21.56 -37.33 -6.09
C GLU A 272 21.54 -35.94 -5.45
N VAL A 273 21.25 -35.87 -4.15
CA VAL A 273 21.26 -34.62 -3.38
C VAL A 273 22.61 -33.90 -3.52
N GLU A 274 23.71 -34.64 -3.51
CA GLU A 274 25.07 -34.09 -3.63
C GLU A 274 25.32 -33.44 -5.00
N ASP A 275 24.83 -34.05 -6.08
CA ASP A 275 24.92 -33.51 -7.45
C ASP A 275 24.04 -32.27 -7.61
N TYR A 276 22.84 -32.29 -7.04
CA TYR A 276 21.96 -31.12 -7.01
C TYR A 276 22.61 -29.95 -6.24
N GLN A 277 23.21 -30.21 -5.08
CA GLN A 277 23.93 -29.20 -4.32
C GLN A 277 25.15 -28.66 -5.06
N ALA A 278 25.87 -29.50 -5.82
CA ALA A 278 26.99 -29.06 -6.65
C ALA A 278 26.52 -28.18 -7.81
N GLU A 279 25.40 -28.54 -8.44
CA GLU A 279 24.78 -27.76 -9.52
C GLU A 279 24.37 -26.37 -9.00
N ILE A 280 23.69 -26.31 -7.85
CA ILE A 280 23.30 -25.05 -7.21
C ILE A 280 24.51 -24.20 -6.85
N ARG A 281 25.58 -24.79 -6.26
CA ARG A 281 26.82 -24.09 -5.91
C ARG A 281 27.57 -23.56 -7.13
N SER A 282 27.53 -24.27 -8.25
CA SER A 282 28.21 -23.87 -9.48
C SER A 282 27.54 -22.70 -10.20
N GLY A 283 26.25 -22.43 -9.92
CA GLY A 283 25.48 -21.41 -10.63
C GLY A 283 25.40 -21.65 -12.15
N ARG A 284 25.58 -22.90 -12.60
CA ARG A 284 25.69 -23.25 -14.02
C ARG A 284 24.43 -22.86 -14.79
N LYS A 285 24.62 -22.28 -15.97
CA LYS A 285 23.57 -21.98 -16.94
C LYS A 285 23.63 -22.99 -18.10
N TYR A 286 22.48 -23.39 -18.63
CA TYR A 286 22.35 -24.27 -19.77
C TYR A 286 21.90 -23.47 -21.00
N SER A 287 22.50 -23.72 -22.17
CA SER A 287 22.01 -23.13 -23.43
C SER A 287 20.76 -23.87 -23.93
N LYS A 288 19.98 -23.25 -24.85
CA LYS A 288 18.78 -23.87 -25.43
C LYS A 288 19.14 -25.12 -26.24
N GLU A 289 20.29 -25.10 -26.90
CA GLU A 289 20.84 -26.22 -27.69
C GLU A 289 21.25 -27.36 -26.77
N GLU A 290 21.93 -27.06 -25.66
CA GLU A 290 22.31 -28.07 -24.66
C GLU A 290 21.10 -28.71 -23.98
N LEU A 291 20.03 -27.94 -23.69
CA LEU A 291 18.81 -28.49 -23.11
C LEU A 291 18.10 -29.44 -24.07
N LYS A 292 18.05 -29.08 -25.35
CA LYS A 292 17.45 -29.90 -26.40
C LYS A 292 18.26 -31.17 -26.64
N GLU A 293 19.59 -31.08 -26.64
CA GLU A 293 20.50 -32.22 -26.83
C GLU A 293 20.51 -33.17 -25.61
N ARG A 294 20.58 -32.62 -24.38
CA ARG A 294 20.73 -33.42 -23.16
C ARG A 294 19.42 -33.95 -22.60
N PHE A 295 18.34 -33.18 -22.72
CA PHE A 295 17.07 -33.48 -22.05
C PHE A 295 15.89 -33.60 -23.02
N GLY A 296 16.08 -33.30 -24.31
CA GLY A 296 15.00 -33.29 -25.29
C GLY A 296 13.90 -32.28 -24.97
N THR A 297 14.23 -31.21 -24.22
CA THR A 297 13.28 -30.15 -23.82
C THR A 297 13.89 -28.78 -24.04
N THR A 298 13.05 -27.76 -24.18
CA THR A 298 13.47 -26.34 -24.24
C THR A 298 13.55 -25.70 -22.85
N VAL A 299 12.96 -26.35 -21.84
CA VAL A 299 12.97 -25.96 -20.43
C VAL A 299 13.78 -26.95 -19.60
N LEU A 300 14.49 -26.46 -18.57
CA LEU A 300 15.27 -27.31 -17.66
C LEU A 300 14.33 -28.23 -16.86
N PRO A 301 14.49 -29.57 -16.89
CA PRO A 301 13.61 -30.46 -16.14
C PRO A 301 13.68 -30.22 -14.61
N ILE A 302 12.55 -30.45 -13.93
CA ILE A 302 12.40 -30.26 -12.49
C ILE A 302 13.36 -31.21 -11.75
N PRO A 303 14.30 -30.70 -10.93
CA PRO A 303 15.21 -31.55 -10.18
C PRO A 303 14.46 -32.33 -9.09
N VAL A 304 14.78 -33.61 -8.97
CA VAL A 304 14.30 -34.50 -7.92
C VAL A 304 15.54 -35.03 -7.19
N PRO A 305 16.06 -34.26 -6.20
CA PRO A 305 17.21 -34.66 -5.40
C PRO A 305 16.81 -35.78 -4.44
N LEU A 306 17.30 -37.00 -4.70
CA LEU A 306 17.06 -38.17 -3.86
C LEU A 306 18.19 -38.30 -2.84
N ALA A 307 17.83 -38.53 -1.56
CA ALA A 307 18.83 -38.92 -0.57
C ALA A 307 19.34 -40.34 -0.85
N ARG A 308 20.54 -40.68 -0.36
CA ARG A 308 21.11 -42.03 -0.56
C ARG A 308 20.13 -43.12 -0.09
N GLY A 309 19.69 -43.95 -1.02
CA GLY A 309 18.73 -45.04 -0.76
C GLY A 309 17.26 -44.61 -0.70
N GLU A 310 16.93 -43.34 -0.98
CA GLU A 310 15.56 -42.86 -1.09
C GLU A 310 14.96 -43.20 -2.47
N SER A 311 13.76 -43.77 -2.46
CA SER A 311 13.00 -44.01 -3.68
C SER A 311 12.25 -42.77 -4.16
N THR A 312 11.96 -42.69 -5.46
CA THR A 312 11.16 -41.61 -6.06
C THR A 312 9.77 -41.50 -5.43
N GLN A 313 9.18 -42.61 -4.97
CA GLN A 313 7.90 -42.63 -4.29
C GLN A 313 7.98 -41.98 -2.90
N GLN A 314 9.06 -42.23 -2.15
CA GLN A 314 9.29 -41.61 -0.84
C GLN A 314 9.48 -40.09 -0.98
N TYR A 315 10.24 -39.66 -1.99
CA TYR A 315 10.38 -38.23 -2.30
C TYR A 315 9.04 -37.59 -2.66
N GLU A 316 8.23 -38.24 -3.50
CA GLU A 316 6.90 -37.73 -3.88
C GLU A 316 5.94 -37.68 -2.68
N SER A 317 5.99 -38.66 -1.77
CA SER A 317 5.21 -38.62 -0.53
C SER A 317 5.60 -37.44 0.36
N ARG A 318 6.90 -37.14 0.50
CA ARG A 318 7.36 -35.96 1.23
C ARG A 318 6.93 -34.66 0.56
N PHE A 319 6.96 -34.60 -0.77
CA PHE A 319 6.45 -33.46 -1.52
C PHE A 319 4.96 -33.23 -1.25
N LEU A 320 4.14 -34.27 -1.32
CA LEU A 320 2.70 -34.19 -1.07
C LEU A 320 2.38 -33.82 0.39
N GLU A 321 3.17 -34.33 1.35
CA GLU A 321 3.05 -33.95 2.75
C GLU A 321 3.46 -32.49 2.97
N TRP A 322 4.54 -32.03 2.34
CA TRP A 322 4.94 -30.62 2.35
C TRP A 322 3.90 -29.71 1.69
N LEU A 323 3.28 -30.15 0.60
CA LEU A 323 2.23 -29.41 -0.07
C LEU A 323 1.00 -29.22 0.84
N ARG A 324 0.59 -30.28 1.54
CA ARG A 324 -0.51 -30.24 2.51
C ARG A 324 -0.18 -29.43 3.76
N SER A 325 0.98 -29.69 4.37
CA SER A 325 1.35 -29.12 5.68
C SER A 325 1.90 -27.70 5.61
N SER A 326 2.66 -27.36 4.57
CA SER A 326 3.35 -26.07 4.46
C SER A 326 2.69 -25.10 3.49
N ASN A 327 1.82 -25.57 2.59
CA ASN A 327 1.16 -24.72 1.59
C ASN A 327 -0.38 -24.83 1.62
N ASN A 328 -0.95 -25.69 2.47
CA ASN A 328 -2.40 -25.95 2.56
C ASN A 328 -3.05 -26.27 1.19
N LEU A 329 -2.31 -26.97 0.32
CA LEU A 329 -2.73 -27.34 -1.03
C LEU A 329 -2.74 -28.86 -1.20
N GLN A 330 -3.63 -29.35 -2.05
CA GLN A 330 -3.59 -30.72 -2.58
C GLN A 330 -3.15 -30.69 -4.05
N LEU A 331 -2.59 -31.80 -4.53
CA LEU A 331 -2.15 -31.90 -5.93
C LEU A 331 -3.32 -31.69 -6.92
N SER A 332 -4.55 -32.01 -6.52
CA SER A 332 -5.76 -31.72 -7.30
C SER A 332 -5.97 -30.23 -7.58
N ASP A 333 -5.56 -29.36 -6.66
CA ASP A 333 -5.74 -27.91 -6.75
C ASP A 333 -4.81 -27.26 -7.77
N LEU A 334 -3.79 -28.02 -8.22
CA LEU A 334 -2.77 -27.59 -9.19
C LEU A 334 -3.03 -28.12 -10.61
N ARG A 335 -4.08 -28.94 -10.82
CA ARG A 335 -4.35 -29.62 -12.10
C ARG A 335 -4.49 -28.68 -13.30
N ASN A 336 -4.99 -27.47 -13.07
CA ASN A 336 -5.20 -26.46 -14.11
C ASN A 336 -4.07 -25.43 -14.18
N ASP A 337 -3.02 -25.56 -13.37
CA ASP A 337 -1.89 -24.62 -13.28
C ASP A 337 -0.54 -25.36 -13.19
N PRO A 338 -0.04 -25.91 -14.32
CA PRO A 338 1.22 -26.66 -14.36
C PRO A 338 2.44 -25.79 -14.03
N ASN A 339 2.34 -24.46 -14.20
CA ASN A 339 3.42 -23.53 -13.85
C ASN A 339 3.54 -23.37 -12.33
N LYS A 340 2.41 -23.28 -11.62
CA LYS A 340 2.38 -23.28 -10.17
C LYS A 340 2.86 -24.61 -9.59
N GLU A 341 2.44 -25.74 -10.16
CA GLU A 341 2.97 -27.05 -9.74
C GLU A 341 4.48 -27.13 -9.94
N ARG A 342 4.98 -26.71 -11.11
CA ARG A 342 6.41 -26.69 -11.43
C ARG A 342 7.19 -25.85 -10.42
N SER A 343 6.73 -24.63 -10.13
CA SER A 343 7.37 -23.73 -9.15
C SER A 343 7.45 -24.37 -7.75
N LEU A 344 6.34 -24.94 -7.27
CA LEU A 344 6.29 -25.60 -5.97
C LEU A 344 7.23 -26.81 -5.89
N ARG A 345 7.35 -27.58 -6.97
CA ARG A 345 8.31 -28.71 -7.04
C ARG A 345 9.77 -28.25 -7.01
N PHE A 346 10.11 -27.13 -7.64
CA PHE A 346 11.45 -26.53 -7.54
C PHE A 346 11.76 -26.04 -6.12
N SER A 347 10.81 -25.37 -5.48
CA SER A 347 10.94 -24.93 -4.08
C SER A 347 11.14 -26.10 -3.12
N PHE A 348 10.40 -27.19 -3.35
CA PHE A 348 10.57 -28.41 -2.58
C PHE A 348 11.94 -29.08 -2.83
N ALA A 349 12.42 -29.11 -4.07
CA ALA A 349 13.75 -29.63 -4.40
C ALA A 349 14.87 -28.86 -3.68
N LEU A 350 14.76 -27.51 -3.62
CA LEU A 350 15.71 -26.68 -2.87
C LEU A 350 15.71 -27.01 -1.38
N ARG A 351 14.53 -27.23 -0.79
CA ARG A 351 14.38 -27.65 0.61
C ARG A 351 14.93 -29.06 0.85
N ALA A 352 14.61 -30.00 -0.03
CA ALA A 352 15.05 -31.38 0.06
C ALA A 352 16.58 -31.48 -0.08
N GLY A 353 17.17 -30.67 -0.95
CA GLY A 353 18.62 -30.53 -1.10
C GLY A 353 19.33 -29.96 0.14
N ASN A 354 18.63 -29.20 0.98
CA ASN A 354 19.19 -28.60 2.20
C ASN A 354 18.89 -29.39 3.48
N SER A 355 18.11 -30.48 3.40
CA SER A 355 17.63 -31.23 4.56
C SER A 355 18.21 -32.65 4.59
N LEU A 356 19.34 -32.84 5.30
CA LEU A 356 19.70 -34.13 5.90
C LEU A 356 20.35 -33.92 7.29
N PRO A 357 20.02 -34.76 8.28
CA PRO A 357 20.68 -34.76 9.57
C PRO A 357 22.11 -35.30 9.45
N SER A 358 23.05 -34.60 10.10
CA SER A 358 24.40 -35.09 10.35
C SER A 358 24.33 -36.42 11.11
N SER A 359 24.79 -37.50 10.48
CA SER A 359 25.19 -38.71 11.20
C SER A 359 26.50 -38.41 11.91
N ARG A 360 26.44 -38.26 13.23
CA ARG A 360 27.59 -38.44 14.13
C ARG A 360 27.96 -39.93 14.12
N GLU A 361 29.23 -40.23 13.88
CA GLU A 361 30.01 -41.16 14.70
C GLU A 361 31.52 -40.98 14.45
N ASP A 362 32.19 -40.65 15.55
CA ASP A 362 33.59 -40.81 15.99
C ASP A 362 34.70 -41.28 15.02
N ASN A 363 35.81 -40.52 15.05
CA ASN A 363 37.12 -40.87 15.64
C ASN A 363 38.38 -40.52 14.81
N THR A 364 39.29 -39.85 15.53
CA THR A 364 40.77 -39.85 15.49
C THR A 364 41.55 -39.25 14.30
N ASP A 365 42.32 -38.23 14.70
CA ASP A 365 43.77 -38.03 14.46
C ASP A 365 44.34 -37.28 13.24
N THR A 366 45.11 -36.25 13.63
CA THR A 366 46.39 -35.76 13.08
C THR A 366 46.44 -34.90 11.81
N SER A 367 46.73 -33.61 12.08
CA SER A 367 47.86 -32.83 11.54
C SER A 367 47.75 -32.07 10.20
N SER A 368 48.15 -30.80 10.32
CA SER A 368 48.99 -30.01 9.40
C SER A 368 48.35 -29.00 8.42
N GLY A 369 48.89 -27.77 8.48
CA GLY A 369 48.96 -26.75 7.42
C GLY A 369 47.84 -25.69 7.44
N SER A 370 48.03 -24.46 7.94
CA SER A 370 48.69 -23.30 7.27
C SER A 370 48.00 -22.95 5.94
N GLU A 371 47.54 -21.75 5.57
CA GLU A 371 47.87 -20.33 5.84
C GLU A 371 46.57 -19.52 5.54
N GLY A 372 46.20 -18.41 6.19
CA GLY A 372 46.84 -17.09 6.11
C GLY A 372 46.17 -16.21 5.03
N GLY A 373 45.58 -15.07 5.41
CA GLY A 373 45.41 -13.93 4.48
C GLY A 373 44.07 -13.16 4.48
N VAL A 374 43.90 -12.25 5.44
CA VAL A 374 43.29 -10.91 5.24
C VAL A 374 44.52 -9.97 5.14
N PRO A 375 44.62 -8.90 4.29
CA PRO A 375 43.71 -7.74 4.36
C PRO A 375 43.61 -6.74 3.16
N ARG A 376 42.69 -5.76 3.37
CA ARG A 376 42.78 -4.29 3.12
C ARG A 376 42.36 -3.66 1.78
N VAL A 377 41.29 -2.85 1.89
CA VAL A 377 41.17 -1.39 1.63
C VAL A 377 42.04 -0.79 0.53
N VAL A 378 41.37 -0.15 -0.44
CA VAL A 378 41.83 1.10 -1.06
C VAL A 378 40.66 2.08 -1.08
N ASP A 379 40.89 3.19 -0.40
CA ASP A 379 40.14 4.44 -0.37
C ASP A 379 40.78 5.39 -1.40
N LEU A 380 39.98 6.09 -2.20
CA LEU A 380 40.37 7.32 -2.89
C LEU A 380 39.13 8.21 -3.08
N THR A 381 39.17 9.33 -2.38
CA THR A 381 38.20 10.43 -2.32
C THR A 381 38.38 11.47 -3.44
N GLU A 382 37.31 12.28 -3.64
CA GLU A 382 37.28 13.68 -4.13
C GLU A 382 37.47 13.93 -5.66
N ASP A 383 36.76 14.82 -6.37
CA ASP A 383 35.91 15.97 -6.00
C ASP A 383 35.00 16.44 -7.18
N ASP A 384 33.99 17.24 -6.82
CA ASP A 384 33.13 18.20 -7.54
C ASP A 384 33.28 18.47 -9.06
N ASP A 385 32.14 18.60 -9.76
CA ASP A 385 31.75 19.92 -10.30
C ASP A 385 30.30 20.04 -10.81
N ARG A 386 29.69 21.19 -10.50
CA ARG A 386 28.39 21.66 -10.98
C ARG A 386 28.51 22.33 -12.36
N SER A 387 27.45 22.18 -13.15
CA SER A 387 26.70 23.27 -13.82
C SER A 387 26.53 23.19 -15.35
N SER A 388 25.27 23.47 -15.75
CA SER A 388 24.85 24.38 -16.84
C SER A 388 24.37 23.82 -18.21
N LEU A 389 23.03 23.82 -18.33
CA LEU A 389 22.19 24.49 -19.36
C LEU A 389 22.17 23.99 -20.82
N ARG A 390 20.95 23.72 -21.35
CA ARG A 390 20.26 24.59 -22.35
C ARG A 390 18.78 24.23 -22.63
N ASN A 391 18.01 25.30 -22.87
CA ASN A 391 16.57 25.47 -23.19
C ASN A 391 16.14 24.86 -24.55
N ALA A 392 14.86 24.66 -24.95
CA ALA A 392 13.73 25.62 -25.03
C ALA A 392 12.40 24.89 -25.47
N PRO A 393 11.30 25.55 -25.92
CA PRO A 393 10.22 26.15 -25.11
C PRO A 393 8.77 25.71 -25.50
N GLY A 394 7.78 26.03 -24.64
CA GLY A 394 6.41 26.38 -25.08
C GLY A 394 5.26 25.44 -24.68
N ASN A 395 4.60 25.70 -23.55
CA ASN A 395 3.30 26.40 -23.55
C ASN A 395 2.85 26.70 -22.12
N GLN A 396 2.54 27.97 -21.87
CA GLN A 396 2.06 28.48 -20.60
C GLN A 396 0.61 28.05 -20.38
N VAL A 397 0.39 27.24 -19.34
CA VAL A 397 -0.86 27.30 -18.55
C VAL A 397 -0.44 27.44 -17.09
N SER A 398 -0.42 28.70 -16.66
CA SER A 398 -0.50 29.23 -15.30
C SER A 398 -0.20 28.26 -14.14
N ALA A 399 1.06 28.17 -13.76
CA ALA A 399 1.59 27.50 -12.55
C ALA A 399 1.19 28.18 -11.21
N SER A 400 0.05 28.89 -11.15
CA SER A 400 -0.33 29.72 -10.00
C SER A 400 -1.67 29.33 -9.35
N ILE A 401 -2.31 28.23 -9.78
CA ILE A 401 -3.56 27.72 -9.17
C ILE A 401 -3.36 26.36 -8.45
N VAL A 402 -2.30 25.60 -8.79
CA VAL A 402 -2.05 24.26 -8.21
C VAL A 402 -1.28 24.32 -6.88
N GLN A 403 -0.77 25.49 -6.48
CA GLN A 403 0.15 25.62 -5.33
C GLN A 403 -0.49 26.17 -4.03
N ALA A 404 -1.82 26.31 -3.96
CA ALA A 404 -2.49 26.89 -2.77
C ALA A 404 -3.87 26.29 -2.45
N VAL A 405 -3.99 24.96 -2.42
CA VAL A 405 -5.16 24.29 -1.81
C VAL A 405 -4.66 23.26 -0.79
N GLN A 406 -4.75 23.63 0.49
CA GLN A 406 -4.58 22.70 1.59
C GLN A 406 -5.67 21.63 1.46
N SER A 407 -5.28 20.35 1.36
CA SER A 407 -6.23 19.24 1.46
C SER A 407 -6.83 19.26 2.86
N ILE A 408 -8.15 19.13 2.97
CA ILE A 408 -8.81 19.14 4.28
C ILE A 408 -8.28 17.95 5.07
N THR A 409 -7.64 18.22 6.19
CA THR A 409 -7.14 17.17 7.08
C THR A 409 -8.29 16.55 7.87
N PRO A 410 -8.19 15.28 8.33
CA PRO A 410 -9.18 14.72 9.24
C PRO A 410 -9.39 15.61 10.48
N SER A 411 -8.33 16.22 11.02
CA SER A 411 -8.43 17.20 12.11
C SER A 411 -9.31 18.41 11.80
N GLU A 412 -9.21 18.95 10.59
CA GLU A 412 -10.03 20.08 10.13
C GLU A 412 -11.46 19.62 9.91
N LEU A 413 -11.66 18.44 9.32
CA LEU A 413 -12.97 17.84 9.14
C LEU A 413 -13.69 17.66 10.48
N LEU A 414 -13.02 17.10 11.49
CA LEU A 414 -13.58 16.89 12.83
C LEU A 414 -13.95 18.21 13.50
N ARG A 415 -13.09 19.23 13.39
CA ARG A 415 -13.39 20.59 13.88
C ARG A 415 -14.63 21.19 13.21
N LEU A 416 -14.78 20.98 11.91
CA LEU A 416 -15.94 21.45 11.14
C LEU A 416 -17.21 20.64 11.45
N HIS A 417 -17.09 19.33 11.64
CA HIS A 417 -18.18 18.44 12.03
C HIS A 417 -18.75 18.81 13.41
N ASN A 418 -17.88 19.18 14.34
CA ASN A 418 -18.24 19.50 15.73
C ASN A 418 -18.64 20.97 15.95
N ALA A 419 -18.52 21.83 14.94
CA ALA A 419 -18.97 23.20 15.05
C ALA A 419 -20.50 23.23 15.22
N ALA A 420 -20.98 23.65 16.40
CA ALA A 420 -22.41 23.82 16.65
C ALA A 420 -23.01 24.75 15.58
N PRO A 421 -24.25 24.51 15.12
CA PRO A 421 -24.91 25.43 14.22
C PRO A 421 -25.10 26.75 14.96
N THR A 422 -24.21 27.72 14.70
CA THR A 422 -24.32 29.06 15.26
C THR A 422 -25.60 29.67 14.73
N GLN A 423 -26.65 29.63 15.55
CA GLN A 423 -27.78 30.53 15.39
C GLN A 423 -27.19 31.94 15.43
N ASP A 424 -27.39 32.70 14.35
CA ASP A 424 -27.17 34.15 14.28
C ASP A 424 -25.87 34.72 13.66
N ARG A 425 -25.23 34.02 12.72
CA ARG A 425 -24.36 34.68 11.71
C ARG A 425 -24.92 34.46 10.31
N GLY A 426 -25.03 35.55 9.55
CA GLY A 426 -25.80 35.66 8.30
C GLY A 426 -25.82 34.40 7.43
N HIS A 427 -27.02 33.87 7.19
CA HIS A 427 -27.32 32.63 6.44
C HIS A 427 -26.66 32.49 5.05
N ARG A 428 -26.11 33.56 4.48
CA ARG A 428 -25.46 33.54 3.17
C ARG A 428 -23.97 33.16 3.23
N GLY A 429 -23.27 33.44 4.34
CA GLY A 429 -21.84 33.12 4.50
C GLY A 429 -21.59 31.64 4.84
N LEU A 430 -22.30 31.12 5.85
CA LEU A 430 -22.14 29.73 6.32
C LEU A 430 -22.47 28.68 5.25
N ARG A 431 -23.48 28.93 4.39
CA ARG A 431 -23.79 28.02 3.27
C ARG A 431 -22.71 28.01 2.19
N ALA A 432 -22.09 29.15 1.92
CA ALA A 432 -21.04 29.24 0.91
C ALA A 432 -19.77 28.48 1.33
N ASP A 433 -19.44 28.53 2.64
CA ASP A 433 -18.32 27.81 3.24
C ASP A 433 -18.59 26.29 3.31
N ASP A 434 -19.80 25.89 3.72
CA ASP A 434 -20.24 24.49 3.73
C ASP A 434 -20.18 23.86 2.32
N ASP A 435 -20.60 24.61 1.30
CA ASP A 435 -20.53 24.20 -0.10
C ASP A 435 -19.07 24.14 -0.61
N ALA A 436 -18.16 24.96 -0.06
CA ALA A 436 -16.75 24.96 -0.46
C ALA A 436 -16.01 23.72 0.07
N ILE A 437 -16.28 23.34 1.32
CA ILE A 437 -15.75 22.12 1.93
C ILE A 437 -16.25 20.88 1.19
N GLU A 438 -17.55 20.81 0.90
CA GLU A 438 -18.11 19.68 0.15
C GLU A 438 -17.46 19.55 -1.23
N ARG A 439 -17.26 20.68 -1.93
CA ARG A 439 -16.58 20.70 -3.23
C ARG A 439 -15.15 20.20 -3.14
N GLN A 440 -14.43 20.57 -2.08
CA GLN A 440 -13.05 20.14 -1.88
C GLN A 440 -12.96 18.63 -1.62
N LEU A 441 -13.75 18.10 -0.68
CA LEU A 441 -13.77 16.67 -0.37
C LEU A 441 -14.23 15.83 -1.57
N GLN A 442 -15.23 16.32 -2.31
CA GLN A 442 -15.69 15.67 -3.53
C GLN A 442 -14.60 15.64 -4.60
N PHE A 443 -13.91 16.76 -4.81
CA PHE A 443 -12.80 16.85 -5.75
C PHE A 443 -11.67 15.88 -5.39
N GLU A 444 -11.28 15.81 -4.12
CA GLU A 444 -10.23 14.90 -3.66
C GLU A 444 -10.59 13.43 -3.90
N TYR A 445 -11.82 13.03 -3.59
CA TYR A 445 -12.29 11.68 -3.89
C TYR A 445 -12.34 11.40 -5.40
N ASP A 446 -12.93 12.30 -6.19
CA ASP A 446 -13.09 12.12 -7.63
C ASP A 446 -11.72 11.99 -8.32
N ASP A 447 -10.76 12.86 -7.96
CA ASP A 447 -9.40 12.84 -8.50
C ASP A 447 -8.63 11.55 -8.13
N LEU A 448 -8.69 11.12 -6.87
CA LEU A 448 -8.10 9.84 -6.43
C LEU A 448 -8.75 8.65 -7.14
N ASN A 449 -10.08 8.67 -7.28
CA ASN A 449 -10.82 7.60 -7.91
C ASN A 449 -10.47 7.48 -9.40
N GLU A 450 -10.43 8.60 -10.14
CA GLU A 450 -10.00 8.62 -11.55
C GLU A 450 -8.57 8.08 -11.72
N ARG A 451 -7.64 8.48 -10.85
CA ARG A 451 -6.25 7.98 -10.86
C ARG A 451 -6.18 6.47 -10.62
N VAL A 452 -6.88 5.95 -9.61
CA VAL A 452 -6.94 4.51 -9.32
C VAL A 452 -7.49 3.75 -10.52
N LEU A 453 -8.62 4.19 -11.09
CA LEU A 453 -9.23 3.55 -12.26
C LEU A 453 -8.30 3.55 -13.47
N ALA A 454 -7.58 4.65 -13.71
CA ALA A 454 -6.61 4.74 -14.80
C ALA A 454 -5.43 3.78 -14.60
N ASN A 455 -4.95 3.61 -13.37
CA ASN A 455 -3.86 2.69 -13.06
C ASN A 455 -4.32 1.22 -13.10
N GLU A 456 -5.56 0.92 -12.70
CA GLU A 456 -6.16 -0.41 -12.85
C GLU A 456 -6.21 -0.84 -14.31
N ARG A 457 -6.61 0.05 -15.23
CA ARG A 457 -6.58 -0.24 -16.68
C ARG A 457 -5.18 -0.55 -17.19
N VAL A 458 -4.17 0.16 -16.71
CA VAL A 458 -2.76 -0.13 -17.05
C VAL A 458 -2.34 -1.49 -16.52
N LEU A 459 -2.73 -1.84 -15.30
CA LEU A 459 -2.46 -3.15 -14.72
C LEU A 459 -3.15 -4.29 -15.48
N GLU A 460 -4.41 -4.09 -15.89
CA GLU A 460 -5.15 -5.04 -16.72
C GLU A 460 -4.48 -5.23 -18.09
N SER A 461 -4.11 -4.12 -18.73
CA SER A 461 -3.41 -4.13 -20.02
C SER A 461 -2.03 -4.80 -19.93
N ALA A 462 -1.23 -4.48 -18.90
CA ALA A 462 0.07 -5.10 -18.67
C ALA A 462 -0.05 -6.59 -18.33
N ALA A 463 -1.07 -6.99 -17.56
CA ALA A 463 -1.33 -8.39 -17.24
C ALA A 463 -1.78 -9.18 -18.48
N ALA A 464 -2.56 -8.58 -19.39
CA ALA A 464 -2.91 -9.17 -20.67
C ALA A 464 -1.65 -9.39 -21.52
N ARG A 465 -0.80 -8.37 -21.68
CA ARG A 465 0.48 -8.49 -22.40
C ARG A 465 1.40 -9.56 -21.81
N LEU A 466 1.46 -9.68 -20.48
CA LEU A 466 2.23 -10.76 -19.82
C LEU A 466 1.73 -12.15 -20.22
N ALA A 467 0.43 -12.33 -20.45
CA ALA A 467 -0.13 -13.60 -20.90
C ALA A 467 0.30 -13.97 -22.33
N ASP A 468 0.66 -12.98 -23.15
CA ASP A 468 1.12 -13.15 -24.52
C ASP A 468 2.64 -13.40 -24.62
N VAL A 469 3.40 -13.19 -23.54
CA VAL A 469 4.86 -13.44 -23.53
C VAL A 469 5.15 -14.91 -23.84
N PRO A 470 5.96 -15.21 -24.85
CA PRO A 470 6.28 -16.58 -25.22
C PRO A 470 6.96 -17.30 -24.06
N VAL A 471 6.55 -18.54 -23.82
CA VAL A 471 6.99 -19.40 -22.69
C VAL A 471 8.52 -19.57 -22.62
N ASP A 472 9.21 -19.37 -23.75
CA ASP A 472 10.66 -19.50 -23.87
C ASP A 472 11.46 -18.27 -23.39
N ASP A 473 10.79 -17.18 -22.97
CA ASP A 473 11.42 -15.98 -22.39
C ASP A 473 11.00 -15.76 -20.92
N ILE A 474 11.41 -16.72 -20.08
CA ILE A 474 11.12 -16.72 -18.64
C ILE A 474 11.71 -15.50 -17.94
N ARG A 475 12.84 -14.95 -18.43
CA ARG A 475 13.48 -13.79 -17.79
C ARG A 475 12.64 -12.53 -17.99
N GLU A 476 12.16 -12.30 -19.20
CA GLU A 476 11.29 -11.17 -19.50
C GLU A 476 9.93 -11.32 -18.81
N ALA A 477 9.35 -12.53 -18.79
CA ALA A 477 8.11 -12.79 -18.06
C ALA A 477 8.24 -12.50 -16.55
N VAL A 478 9.34 -12.92 -15.92
CA VAL A 478 9.61 -12.64 -14.49
C VAL A 478 9.81 -11.15 -14.24
N LYS A 479 10.57 -10.46 -15.10
CA LYS A 479 10.79 -9.02 -14.98
C LYS A 479 9.47 -8.24 -15.07
N ARG A 480 8.65 -8.53 -16.09
CA ARG A 480 7.32 -7.92 -16.27
C ARG A 480 6.38 -8.25 -15.12
N GLN A 481 6.42 -9.48 -14.61
CA GLN A 481 5.64 -9.88 -13.44
C GLN A 481 6.04 -9.09 -12.18
N ASP A 482 7.34 -8.83 -11.98
CA ASP A 482 7.85 -8.03 -10.87
C ASP A 482 7.43 -6.56 -10.99
N GLU A 483 7.48 -5.97 -12.19
CA GLU A 483 7.02 -4.61 -12.47
C GLU A 483 5.49 -4.47 -12.28
N ILE A 484 4.70 -5.43 -12.75
CA ILE A 484 3.25 -5.50 -12.49
C ILE A 484 2.98 -5.62 -10.99
N ARG A 485 3.78 -6.41 -10.27
CA ARG A 485 3.64 -6.57 -8.81
C ARG A 485 3.95 -5.27 -8.07
N GLU A 486 4.99 -4.54 -8.49
CA GLU A 486 5.34 -3.23 -7.95
C GLU A 486 4.18 -2.24 -8.14
N LEU A 487 3.68 -2.09 -9.38
CA LEU A 487 2.58 -1.18 -9.67
C LEU A 487 1.30 -1.58 -8.94
N ARG A 488 0.99 -2.89 -8.81
CA ARG A 488 -0.15 -3.38 -8.00
C ARG A 488 -0.06 -2.91 -6.55
N GLY A 489 1.12 -2.96 -5.95
CA GLY A 489 1.35 -2.47 -4.59
C GLY A 489 1.09 -0.97 -4.46
N LEU A 490 1.58 -0.17 -5.40
CA LEU A 490 1.35 1.27 -5.43
C LEU A 490 -0.13 1.63 -5.65
N VAL A 491 -0.83 0.90 -6.52
CA VAL A 491 -2.27 1.09 -6.76
C VAL A 491 -3.09 0.73 -5.53
N LEU A 492 -2.67 -0.27 -4.77
CA LEU A 492 -3.32 -0.59 -3.50
C LEU A 492 -3.19 0.54 -2.47
N GLU A 493 -2.02 1.18 -2.38
CA GLU A 493 -1.83 2.36 -1.52
C GLU A 493 -2.72 3.54 -1.96
N GLU A 494 -2.84 3.79 -3.27
CA GLU A 494 -3.75 4.83 -3.78
C GLU A 494 -5.24 4.48 -3.57
N LYS A 495 -5.60 3.20 -3.56
CA LYS A 495 -6.95 2.74 -3.18
C LYS A 495 -7.26 3.04 -1.71
N ASP A 496 -6.30 2.80 -0.83
CA ASP A 496 -6.44 3.13 0.59
C ASP A 496 -6.61 4.66 0.76
N ASN A 497 -5.82 5.48 0.05
CA ASN A 497 -5.96 6.94 0.02
C ASN A 497 -7.35 7.37 -0.50
N ARG A 498 -7.83 6.76 -1.59
CA ARG A 498 -9.17 7.00 -2.15
C ARG A 498 -10.27 6.65 -1.14
N ASN A 499 -10.15 5.50 -0.47
CA ASN A 499 -11.14 5.04 0.51
C ASN A 499 -11.18 5.97 1.73
N ALA A 500 -10.04 6.51 2.16
CA ALA A 500 -10.00 7.53 3.20
C ALA A 500 -10.69 8.83 2.77
N ALA A 501 -10.41 9.34 1.57
CA ALA A 501 -11.09 10.51 1.02
C ALA A 501 -12.61 10.29 0.91
N LEU A 502 -13.03 9.09 0.48
CA LEU A 502 -14.44 8.71 0.44
C LEU A 502 -15.06 8.67 1.84
N ALA A 503 -14.37 8.13 2.84
CA ALA A 503 -14.84 8.10 4.22
C ALA A 503 -15.08 9.52 4.76
N MET A 504 -14.13 10.43 4.53
CA MET A 504 -14.24 11.84 4.91
C MET A 504 -15.43 12.52 4.23
N LEU A 505 -15.60 12.30 2.93
CA LEU A 505 -16.73 12.83 2.15
C LEU A 505 -18.08 12.30 2.68
N ILE A 506 -18.17 11.00 3.00
CA ILE A 506 -19.37 10.37 3.54
C ILE A 506 -19.72 10.95 4.91
N VAL A 507 -18.76 11.01 5.83
CA VAL A 507 -18.98 11.57 7.18
C VAL A 507 -19.49 13.01 7.07
N TYR A 508 -18.86 13.83 6.22
CA TYR A 508 -19.31 15.21 5.99
C TYR A 508 -20.73 15.29 5.41
N LYS A 509 -21.04 14.53 4.35
CA LYS A 509 -22.37 14.54 3.72
C LYS A 509 -23.47 14.02 4.65
N TRP A 510 -23.13 13.17 5.62
CA TRP A 510 -24.07 12.66 6.63
C TRP A 510 -24.00 13.40 7.97
N LYS A 511 -23.35 14.58 8.06
CA LYS A 511 -23.25 15.35 9.31
C LYS A 511 -24.61 15.65 9.97
N ASN A 512 -25.65 15.87 9.17
CA ASN A 512 -27.02 16.10 9.65
C ASN A 512 -27.88 14.83 9.79
N ALA A 513 -27.33 13.66 9.45
CA ALA A 513 -27.99 12.36 9.43
C ALA A 513 -27.11 11.26 10.06
N GLN A 514 -26.30 11.60 11.07
CA GLN A 514 -25.29 10.71 11.65
C GLN A 514 -25.89 9.40 12.16
N ARG A 515 -27.06 9.42 12.82
CA ARG A 515 -27.75 8.20 13.28
C ARG A 515 -28.08 7.23 12.14
N GLU A 516 -28.42 7.75 10.96
CA GLU A 516 -28.68 6.92 9.78
C GLU A 516 -27.39 6.24 9.30
N LEU A 517 -26.27 6.98 9.30
CA LEU A 517 -24.96 6.45 8.94
C LEU A 517 -24.50 5.38 9.94
N GLU A 518 -24.64 5.64 11.24
CA GLU A 518 -24.32 4.71 12.32
C GLU A 518 -25.12 3.40 12.22
N GLN A 519 -26.41 3.47 11.90
CA GLN A 519 -27.23 2.28 11.67
C GLN A 519 -26.74 1.45 10.47
N ARG A 520 -26.34 2.12 9.38
CA ARG A 520 -25.82 1.45 8.18
C ARG A 520 -24.50 0.72 8.45
N ILE A 521 -23.57 1.36 9.16
CA ILE A 521 -22.27 0.75 9.48
C ILE A 521 -22.37 -0.33 10.58
N SER A 522 -23.39 -0.28 11.44
CA SER A 522 -23.64 -1.28 12.50
C SER A 522 -24.33 -2.54 12.00
N THR A 523 -25.05 -2.46 10.87
CA THR A 523 -25.64 -3.64 10.22
C THR A 523 -24.52 -4.52 9.67
N PRO A 524 -24.52 -5.86 9.82
CA PRO A 524 -23.46 -6.71 9.27
C PRO A 524 -23.22 -6.44 7.78
N ALA A 525 -21.96 -6.33 7.38
CA ALA A 525 -21.63 -6.24 5.97
C ALA A 525 -22.07 -7.50 5.24
N ALA A 526 -22.54 -7.34 3.99
CA ALA A 526 -22.54 -8.47 3.08
C ALA A 526 -21.08 -8.91 2.85
N THR A 527 -20.89 -10.17 2.45
CA THR A 527 -19.56 -10.69 2.10
C THR A 527 -18.83 -9.69 1.21
N ASP A 528 -17.57 -9.40 1.54
CA ASP A 528 -16.73 -8.53 0.75
C ASP A 528 -16.65 -9.06 -0.69
N VAL A 529 -17.17 -8.27 -1.64
CA VAL A 529 -17.13 -8.58 -3.07
C VAL A 529 -16.31 -7.50 -3.77
N PRO A 530 -15.00 -7.74 -4.03
CA PRO A 530 -14.12 -6.74 -4.63
C PRO A 530 -14.62 -6.20 -5.98
N GLN A 531 -15.25 -7.06 -6.79
CA GLN A 531 -15.86 -6.65 -8.07
C GLN A 531 -17.06 -5.71 -7.88
N ALA A 532 -17.84 -5.90 -6.81
CA ALA A 532 -18.97 -5.02 -6.50
C ALA A 532 -18.47 -3.64 -6.05
N GLN A 533 -17.44 -3.59 -5.20
CA GLN A 533 -16.78 -2.34 -4.79
C GLN A 533 -16.22 -1.60 -6.00
N GLN A 534 -15.44 -2.28 -6.84
CA GLN A 534 -14.86 -1.70 -8.05
C GLN A 534 -15.94 -1.15 -8.99
N ARG A 535 -17.06 -1.87 -9.17
CA ARG A 535 -18.19 -1.40 -9.98
C ARG A 535 -18.83 -0.13 -9.41
N CYS A 536 -18.99 -0.04 -8.09
CA CYS A 536 -19.55 1.16 -7.47
C CYS A 536 -18.64 2.38 -7.67
N HIS A 537 -17.32 2.21 -7.56
CA HIS A 537 -16.36 3.29 -7.86
C HIS A 537 -16.39 3.75 -9.32
N HIS A 538 -16.58 2.82 -10.27
CA HIS A 538 -16.82 3.15 -11.68
C HIS A 538 -18.13 3.92 -11.87
N ASN A 539 -19.21 3.49 -11.23
CA ASN A 539 -20.50 4.19 -11.27
C ASN A 539 -20.39 5.61 -10.69
N CYS A 540 -19.69 5.77 -9.55
CA CYS A 540 -19.43 7.06 -8.95
C CYS A 540 -18.71 8.01 -9.93
N ALA A 541 -17.64 7.54 -10.58
CA ALA A 541 -16.92 8.33 -11.58
C ALA A 541 -17.83 8.73 -12.76
N ALA A 542 -18.63 7.79 -13.28
CA ALA A 542 -19.56 8.07 -14.37
C ALA A 542 -20.64 9.10 -13.99
N ILE A 543 -21.18 9.03 -12.77
CA ILE A 543 -22.16 9.99 -12.27
C ILE A 543 -21.50 11.36 -12.03
N ALA A 544 -20.29 11.40 -11.48
CA ALA A 544 -19.53 12.64 -11.28
C ALA A 544 -19.29 13.37 -12.62
N ASP A 545 -18.91 12.64 -13.66
CA ASP A 545 -18.76 13.16 -15.02
C ASP A 545 -20.06 13.73 -15.59
N GLN A 546 -21.18 13.03 -15.38
CA GLN A 546 -22.50 13.50 -15.80
C GLN A 546 -22.91 14.77 -15.04
N LEU A 547 -22.65 14.82 -13.73
CA LEU A 547 -22.90 15.99 -12.89
C LEU A 547 -22.07 17.18 -13.34
N LYS A 548 -20.78 16.99 -13.65
CA LYS A 548 -19.89 18.04 -14.17
C LYS A 548 -20.44 18.64 -15.47
N LYS A 549 -20.73 17.80 -16.46
CA LYS A 549 -21.29 18.22 -17.76
C LYS A 549 -22.64 18.93 -17.61
N ARG A 550 -23.54 18.39 -16.78
CA ARG A 550 -24.87 18.99 -16.55
C ARG A 550 -24.81 20.30 -15.78
N ARG A 551 -23.95 20.44 -14.77
CA ARG A 551 -23.76 21.70 -14.04
C ARG A 551 -23.26 22.80 -14.98
N GLN A 552 -22.29 22.49 -15.85
CA GLN A 552 -21.82 23.42 -16.88
C GLN A 552 -22.94 23.82 -17.85
N ALA A 553 -23.74 22.86 -18.31
CA ALA A 553 -24.88 23.15 -19.19
C ALA A 553 -25.97 23.99 -18.50
N THR A 554 -26.27 23.72 -17.22
CA THR A 554 -27.23 24.50 -16.44
C THR A 554 -26.72 25.93 -16.21
N GLU A 555 -25.42 26.11 -15.99
CA GLU A 555 -24.82 27.44 -15.84
C GLU A 555 -24.92 28.25 -17.14
N ALA A 556 -24.64 27.63 -18.29
CA ALA A 556 -24.87 28.25 -19.59
C ALA A 556 -26.34 28.65 -19.79
N LEU A 557 -27.29 27.78 -19.40
CA LEU A 557 -28.73 28.08 -19.45
C LEU A 557 -29.14 29.22 -18.52
N ARG A 558 -28.50 29.35 -17.34
CA ARG A 558 -28.73 30.47 -16.42
C ARG A 558 -28.24 31.79 -17.02
N GLN A 559 -27.06 31.80 -17.63
CA GLN A 559 -26.55 32.98 -18.33
C GLN A 559 -27.43 33.36 -19.52
N ASP A 560 -27.97 32.39 -20.27
CA ASP A 560 -28.97 32.64 -21.32
C ASP A 560 -30.26 33.24 -20.74
N LEU A 561 -30.73 32.71 -19.61
CA LEU A 561 -31.93 33.20 -18.92
C LEU A 561 -31.74 34.63 -18.41
N GLU A 562 -30.60 34.96 -17.81
CA GLU A 562 -30.24 36.31 -17.38
C GLU A 562 -30.24 37.28 -18.56
N ARG A 563 -29.58 36.93 -19.67
CA ARG A 563 -29.60 37.73 -20.90
C ARG A 563 -31.02 37.94 -21.45
N ALA A 564 -31.88 36.93 -21.39
CA ALA A 564 -33.27 37.04 -21.82
C ALA A 564 -34.08 37.95 -20.87
N LEU A 565 -33.79 37.91 -19.56
CA LEU A 565 -34.39 38.78 -18.56
C LEU A 565 -34.00 40.25 -18.78
N ASP A 566 -32.72 40.51 -19.05
CA ASP A 566 -32.20 41.84 -19.37
C ASP A 566 -32.82 42.40 -20.64
N ALA A 567 -32.99 41.57 -21.68
CA ALA A 567 -33.67 41.96 -22.91
C ALA A 567 -35.17 42.28 -22.67
N ALA A 568 -35.86 41.46 -21.88
CA ALA A 568 -37.27 41.68 -21.53
C ALA A 568 -37.49 42.95 -20.69
N THR A 569 -36.55 43.26 -19.78
CA THR A 569 -36.61 44.47 -18.95
C THR A 569 -36.24 45.73 -19.72
N ALA A 570 -35.36 45.64 -20.72
CA ALA A 570 -35.01 46.76 -21.60
C ALA A 570 -36.12 47.15 -22.59
N ALA A 571 -37.01 46.22 -22.97
CA ALA A 571 -38.11 46.44 -23.90
C ALA A 571 -39.48 46.01 -23.32
N PRO A 572 -39.97 46.66 -22.24
CA PRO A 572 -41.14 46.21 -21.49
C PRO A 572 -42.47 46.40 -22.24
N THR A 573 -42.49 47.22 -23.29
CA THR A 573 -43.69 47.51 -24.09
C THR A 573 -43.34 47.52 -25.59
N GLY A 574 -44.08 46.75 -26.40
CA GLY A 574 -43.90 46.69 -27.85
C GLY A 574 -44.28 45.31 -28.43
N PRO A 575 -44.30 45.16 -29.77
CA PRO A 575 -44.72 43.91 -30.43
C PRO A 575 -43.83 42.70 -30.12
N ARG A 576 -42.59 42.91 -29.66
CA ARG A 576 -41.65 41.86 -29.24
C ARG A 576 -41.66 41.56 -27.74
N ALA A 577 -42.39 42.32 -26.92
CA ALA A 577 -42.40 42.13 -25.47
C ALA A 577 -42.98 40.75 -25.07
N THR A 578 -43.99 40.28 -25.79
CA THR A 578 -44.56 38.92 -25.63
C THR A 578 -43.55 37.83 -26.01
N GLU A 579 -42.76 38.03 -27.07
CA GLU A 579 -41.72 37.09 -27.50
C GLU A 579 -40.61 36.96 -26.44
N HIS A 580 -40.16 38.09 -25.87
CA HIS A 580 -39.16 38.10 -24.81
C HIS A 580 -39.65 37.41 -23.53
N LEU A 581 -40.90 37.62 -23.13
CA LEU A 581 -41.51 36.93 -21.97
C LEU A 581 -41.65 35.43 -22.21
N GLU A 582 -42.02 35.02 -23.42
CA GLU A 582 -42.13 33.60 -23.79
C GLU A 582 -40.75 32.92 -23.80
N GLN A 583 -39.71 33.60 -24.28
CA GLN A 583 -38.33 33.13 -24.22
C GLN A 583 -37.82 32.95 -22.79
N VAL A 584 -38.08 33.91 -21.89
CA VAL A 584 -37.77 33.80 -20.46
C VAL A 584 -38.49 32.61 -19.83
N ALA A 585 -39.78 32.43 -20.12
CA ALA A 585 -40.57 31.31 -19.60
C ALA A 585 -40.02 29.95 -20.09
N GLN A 586 -39.62 29.86 -21.37
CA GLN A 586 -39.04 28.65 -21.94
C GLN A 586 -37.67 28.33 -21.33
N LEU A 587 -36.79 29.31 -21.20
CA LEU A 587 -35.48 29.14 -20.55
C LEU A 587 -35.62 28.78 -19.07
N GLY A 588 -36.55 29.41 -18.35
CA GLY A 588 -36.86 29.08 -16.96
C GLY A 588 -37.30 27.63 -16.78
N LYS A 589 -38.17 27.11 -17.67
CA LYS A 589 -38.56 25.69 -17.67
C LYS A 589 -37.36 24.76 -17.91
N ARG A 590 -36.45 25.12 -18.82
CA ARG A 590 -35.24 24.34 -19.11
C ARG A 590 -34.26 24.32 -17.94
N VAL A 591 -34.03 25.47 -17.29
CA VAL A 591 -33.20 25.56 -16.08
C VAL A 591 -33.79 24.67 -14.97
N ALA A 592 -35.10 24.80 -14.69
CA ALA A 592 -35.76 24.00 -13.65
C ALA A 592 -35.70 22.49 -13.92
N ALA A 593 -35.89 22.08 -15.18
CA ALA A 593 -35.76 20.68 -15.60
C ALA A 593 -34.31 20.17 -15.44
N SER A 594 -33.31 20.98 -15.82
CA SER A 594 -31.90 20.63 -15.68
C SER A 594 -31.48 20.52 -14.21
N GLU A 595 -31.93 21.44 -13.35
CA GLU A 595 -31.71 21.39 -11.90
C GLU A 595 -32.38 20.17 -11.24
N LYS A 596 -33.58 19.78 -11.70
CA LYS A 596 -34.22 18.54 -11.26
C LYS A 596 -33.36 17.32 -11.60
N ALA A 597 -32.86 17.23 -12.82
CA ALA A 597 -32.00 16.12 -13.24
C ALA A 597 -30.66 16.09 -12.47
N ILE A 598 -30.10 17.25 -12.12
CA ILE A 598 -28.92 17.32 -11.24
C ILE A 598 -29.24 16.73 -9.85
N ARG A 599 -30.40 17.06 -9.27
CA ARG A 599 -30.82 16.49 -7.98
C ARG A 599 -30.98 14.98 -8.02
N GLU A 600 -31.58 14.45 -9.09
CA GLU A 600 -31.73 13.00 -9.31
C GLU A 600 -30.37 12.29 -9.40
N LEU A 601 -29.39 12.88 -10.09
CA LEU A 601 -28.02 12.34 -10.15
C LEU A 601 -27.27 12.42 -8.82
N VAL A 602 -27.45 13.50 -8.05
CA VAL A 602 -26.87 13.60 -6.70
C VAL A 602 -27.44 12.51 -5.79
N GLU A 603 -28.73 12.21 -5.87
CA GLU A 603 -29.33 11.12 -5.11
C GLU A 603 -28.84 9.75 -5.58
N SER A 604 -28.66 9.56 -6.89
CA SER A 604 -28.05 8.34 -7.43
C SER A 604 -26.62 8.14 -6.92
N LEU A 605 -25.81 9.20 -6.87
CA LEU A 605 -24.46 9.15 -6.30
C LEU A 605 -24.49 8.79 -4.82
N ARG A 606 -25.43 9.37 -4.07
CA ARG A 606 -25.66 9.03 -2.66
C ARG A 606 -26.02 7.55 -2.48
N GLY A 607 -26.81 6.99 -3.40
CA GLY A 607 -27.14 5.57 -3.46
C GLY A 607 -25.94 4.67 -3.73
N GLU A 608 -25.03 5.08 -4.63
CA GLU A 608 -23.77 4.35 -4.85
C GLU A 608 -22.88 4.37 -3.60
N PHE A 609 -22.76 5.50 -2.89
CA PHE A 609 -22.05 5.56 -1.62
C PHE A 609 -22.65 4.61 -0.57
N ALA A 610 -23.97 4.59 -0.45
CA ALA A 610 -24.65 3.64 0.44
C ALA A 610 -24.37 2.18 0.05
N THR A 611 -24.24 1.89 -1.24
CA THR A 611 -23.91 0.56 -1.76
C THR A 611 -22.47 0.18 -1.46
N VAL A 612 -21.49 1.08 -1.67
CA VAL A 612 -20.08 0.83 -1.30
C VAL A 612 -19.98 0.58 0.20
N ILE A 613 -20.60 1.42 1.03
CA ILE A 613 -20.65 1.21 2.47
C ILE A 613 -21.17 -0.19 2.77
N HIS A 614 -22.17 -0.70 2.05
CA HIS A 614 -22.71 -2.03 2.33
C HIS A 614 -21.70 -3.19 2.17
N PHE A 615 -20.81 -3.11 1.17
CA PHE A 615 -19.88 -4.19 0.78
C PHE A 615 -18.43 -3.99 1.20
N ASP A 616 -18.02 -2.78 1.60
CA ASP A 616 -16.64 -2.44 1.94
C ASP A 616 -16.45 -2.32 3.46
N GLU A 617 -15.96 -3.39 4.08
CA GLU A 617 -15.69 -3.42 5.52
C GLU A 617 -14.54 -2.48 5.93
N GLN A 618 -13.57 -2.27 5.04
CA GLN A 618 -12.49 -1.32 5.30
C GLN A 618 -13.04 0.11 5.35
N LEU A 619 -13.84 0.51 4.37
CA LEU A 619 -14.49 1.82 4.36
C LEU A 619 -15.37 2.02 5.60
N ARG A 620 -16.14 1.00 6.02
CA ARG A 620 -16.92 1.06 7.27
C ARG A 620 -16.02 1.30 8.48
N HIS A 621 -14.91 0.60 8.57
CA HIS A 621 -13.95 0.76 9.66
C HIS A 621 -13.35 2.18 9.68
N LEU A 622 -12.98 2.72 8.52
CA LEU A 622 -12.53 4.11 8.38
C LEU A 622 -13.59 5.11 8.84
N ILE A 623 -14.86 4.91 8.44
CA ILE A 623 -15.98 5.76 8.86
C ILE A 623 -16.19 5.68 10.38
N ARG A 624 -16.17 4.48 10.98
CA ARG A 624 -16.28 4.31 12.45
C ARG A 624 -15.17 5.06 13.19
N THR A 625 -13.94 4.98 12.67
CA THR A 625 -12.78 5.67 13.23
C THR A 625 -12.92 7.20 13.15
N LEU A 626 -13.41 7.73 12.04
CA LEU A 626 -13.67 9.16 11.91
C LEU A 626 -14.77 9.63 12.87
N LEU A 627 -15.86 8.86 13.00
CA LEU A 627 -16.97 9.22 13.90
C LEU A 627 -16.57 9.16 15.37
N SER A 628 -15.74 8.19 15.77
CA SER A 628 -15.26 8.09 17.16
C SER A 628 -14.33 9.24 17.54
N GLN A 629 -13.60 9.80 16.59
CA GLN A 629 -12.77 11.00 16.81
C GLN A 629 -13.57 12.31 16.80
N ALA A 630 -14.78 12.30 16.24
CA ALA A 630 -15.68 13.46 16.22
C ALA A 630 -16.50 13.57 17.50
N SER A 631 -16.71 12.44 18.18
CA SER A 631 -17.47 12.36 19.44
C SER A 631 -16.65 12.93 20.60
#